data_AF-A0AAJ4IDM5-F1
#
_entry.id   AF-A0AAJ4IDM5-F1
#
_cell.length_a   1.000
_cell.length_b   1.000
_cell.length_c   1.000
_cell.angle_alpha   90.00
_cell.angle_beta   90.00
_cell.angle_gamma   90.00
#
_symmetry.space_group_name_H-M   'P 1'
#
loop_
_entity.id
_entity.type
_entity.pdbx_description
1 polymer ?
#
loop_
_entity_poly.entity_id
_entity_poly.type
_entity_poly.pdbx_seq_one_letter_code
_entity_poly.pdbx_strand_id
1 'polypeptide(L)'
;MSNEREKKLAAERAKRYRAKKKQTQHHEVRGLLLSQTVKQKLDEVRIFYAYPGEPYDETEAIEACILRAHKDMPKIQAQLGTCSKCGEQLPQGCAKLSQGGLFNGEAKCWHTLNRVRLYLPEGV
;
A
#
# COMPACT_ATOMS: atom_id res chain seq x y z
N MET A 1 4.61 36.81 -8.10
CA MET A 1 5.96 36.37 -8.53
C MET A 1 6.48 35.10 -7.81
N SER A 2 5.89 34.62 -6.69
CA SER A 2 6.30 33.36 -6.04
C SER A 2 5.70 32.09 -6.68
N ASN A 3 4.42 32.14 -7.06
CA ASN A 3 3.62 31.01 -7.54
C ASN A 3 4.18 30.37 -8.84
N GLU A 4 4.75 31.16 -9.74
CA GLU A 4 5.27 30.66 -11.02
C GLU A 4 6.63 29.97 -10.87
N ARG A 5 7.44 30.41 -9.91
CA ARG A 5 8.70 29.76 -9.55
C ARG A 5 8.46 28.44 -8.84
N GLU A 6 7.46 28.39 -7.95
CA GLU A 6 7.00 27.16 -7.28
C GLU A 6 6.44 26.13 -8.28
N LYS A 7 5.62 26.58 -9.24
CA LYS A 7 5.12 25.72 -10.34
C LYS A 7 6.25 25.12 -11.18
N LYS A 8 7.26 25.93 -11.54
CA LYS A 8 8.44 25.45 -12.27
C LYS A 8 9.23 24.42 -11.46
N LEU A 9 9.43 24.67 -10.17
CA LEU A 9 10.12 23.74 -9.26
C LEU A 9 9.35 22.42 -9.08
N ALA A 10 8.02 22.46 -8.96
CA ALA A 10 7.17 21.27 -8.86
C ALA A 10 7.20 20.45 -10.17
N ALA A 11 7.10 21.12 -11.32
CA ALA A 11 7.21 20.49 -12.63
C ALA A 11 8.60 19.87 -12.86
N GLU A 12 9.66 20.55 -12.45
CA GLU A 12 11.02 20.00 -12.46
C GLU A 12 11.16 18.79 -11.54
N ARG A 13 10.58 18.82 -10.34
CA ARG A 13 10.58 17.68 -9.42
C ARG A 13 9.86 16.48 -10.03
N ALA A 14 8.71 16.68 -10.68
CA ALA A 14 8.00 15.63 -11.41
C ALA A 14 8.82 15.09 -12.61
N LYS A 15 9.49 15.96 -13.36
CA LYS A 15 10.39 15.55 -14.46
C LYS A 15 11.59 14.75 -13.95
N ARG A 16 12.24 15.19 -12.87
CA ARG A 16 13.36 14.48 -12.24
C ARG A 16 12.91 13.13 -11.68
N TYR A 17 11.73 13.06 -11.09
CA TYR A 17 11.14 11.80 -10.64
C TYR A 17 10.97 10.82 -11.81
N ARG A 18 10.37 11.26 -12.93
CA ARG A 18 10.23 10.44 -14.15
C ARG A 18 11.58 10.03 -14.74
N ALA A 19 12.56 10.94 -14.78
CA ALA A 19 13.90 10.64 -15.29
C ALA A 19 14.65 9.63 -14.40
N LYS A 20 14.55 9.78 -13.07
CA LYS A 20 15.13 8.84 -12.11
C LYS A 20 14.44 7.48 -12.19
N LYS A 21 13.12 7.45 -12.41
CA LYS A 21 12.36 6.23 -12.67
C LYS A 21 12.85 5.48 -13.93
N LYS A 22 13.31 6.18 -14.97
CA LYS A 22 13.94 5.56 -16.15
C LYS A 22 15.32 4.94 -15.86
N GLN A 23 16.01 5.38 -14.80
CA GLN A 23 17.36 4.91 -14.43
C GLN A 23 17.33 3.83 -13.35
N THR A 24 16.22 3.66 -12.63
CA THR A 24 16.04 2.57 -11.66
C THR A 24 15.90 1.23 -12.37
N GLN A 25 16.59 0.22 -11.84
CA GLN A 25 16.44 -1.17 -12.26
C GLN A 25 15.03 -1.64 -11.87
N HIS A 26 14.18 -1.87 -12.86
CA HIS A 26 12.84 -2.40 -12.66
C HIS A 26 12.89 -3.93 -12.58
N HIS A 27 12.15 -4.51 -11.65
CA HIS A 27 11.92 -5.94 -11.59
C HIS A 27 10.55 -6.25 -12.20
N GLU A 28 10.54 -7.07 -13.25
CA GLU A 28 9.29 -7.48 -13.90
C GLU A 28 8.56 -8.53 -13.04
N VAL A 29 7.37 -8.18 -12.55
CA VAL A 29 6.44 -9.16 -11.98
C VAL A 29 5.68 -9.80 -13.13
N ARG A 30 6.14 -10.96 -13.61
CA ARG A 30 5.54 -11.62 -14.79
C ARG A 30 4.06 -11.95 -14.57
N GLY A 31 3.24 -11.68 -15.61
CA GLY A 31 1.92 -12.29 -15.78
C GLY A 31 0.81 -11.78 -14.86
N LEU A 32 0.78 -10.48 -14.53
CA LEU A 32 -0.31 -9.89 -13.76
C LEU A 32 -1.61 -9.90 -14.56
N LEU A 33 -2.46 -10.89 -14.31
CA LEU A 33 -3.81 -10.97 -14.86
C LEU A 33 -4.80 -10.37 -13.88
N LEU A 34 -5.46 -9.28 -14.28
CA LEU A 34 -6.50 -8.63 -13.50
C LEU A 34 -7.88 -9.13 -13.95
N SER A 35 -8.79 -9.32 -13.00
CA SER A 35 -10.20 -9.50 -13.36
C SER A 35 -10.74 -8.21 -14.00
N GLN A 36 -11.80 -8.32 -14.81
CA GLN A 36 -12.40 -7.17 -15.48
C GLN A 36 -12.76 -6.05 -14.50
N THR A 37 -13.32 -6.40 -13.34
CA THR A 37 -13.67 -5.45 -12.28
C THR A 37 -12.45 -4.73 -11.72
N VAL A 38 -11.34 -5.45 -11.48
CA VAL A 38 -10.11 -4.84 -10.96
C VAL A 38 -9.46 -3.94 -12.01
N LYS A 39 -9.52 -4.34 -13.29
CA LYS A 39 -9.02 -3.52 -14.40
C LYS A 39 -9.76 -2.18 -14.51
N GLN A 40 -11.10 -2.20 -14.43
CA GLN A 40 -11.91 -0.98 -14.44
C GLN A 40 -11.56 -0.06 -13.28
N LYS A 41 -11.41 -0.61 -12.07
CA LYS A 41 -10.98 0.16 -10.89
C LYS A 41 -9.58 0.74 -11.05
N LEU A 42 -8.67 0.01 -11.69
CA LEU A 42 -7.34 0.53 -12.01
C LEU A 42 -7.43 1.72 -12.97
N ASP A 43 -8.30 1.66 -13.98
CA ASP A 43 -8.51 2.78 -14.92
C ASP A 43 -9.08 4.03 -14.24
N GLU A 44 -10.04 3.85 -13.31
CA GLU A 44 -10.54 4.94 -12.46
C GLU A 44 -9.42 5.58 -11.63
N VAL A 45 -8.58 4.75 -10.98
CA VAL A 45 -7.43 5.21 -10.19
C VAL A 45 -6.43 5.99 -11.05
N ARG A 46 -6.11 5.48 -12.25
CA ARG A 46 -5.17 6.13 -13.19
C ARG A 46 -5.58 7.54 -13.54
N ILE A 47 -6.88 7.76 -13.78
CA ILE A 47 -7.44 9.06 -14.14
C ILE A 47 -7.54 9.96 -12.90
N PHE A 48 -8.07 9.45 -11.79
CA PHE A 48 -8.34 10.23 -10.59
C PHE A 48 -7.08 10.92 -10.02
N TYR A 49 -5.95 10.22 -9.98
CA TYR A 49 -4.71 10.78 -9.43
C TYR A 49 -3.86 11.57 -10.43
N ALA A 50 -4.29 11.67 -11.69
CA ALA A 50 -3.54 12.33 -12.73
C ALA A 50 -3.81 13.83 -12.84
N TYR A 51 -4.95 14.32 -12.34
CA TYR A 51 -5.34 15.72 -12.53
C TYR A 51 -4.30 16.72 -12.01
N PRO A 52 -4.01 17.79 -12.77
CA PRO A 52 -4.58 18.17 -14.08
C PRO A 52 -3.81 17.60 -15.30
N GLY A 53 -2.88 16.67 -15.10
CA GLY A 53 -2.04 16.09 -16.15
C GLY A 53 -2.63 14.83 -16.80
N GLU A 54 -1.78 14.18 -17.59
CA GLU A 54 -2.10 12.92 -18.27
C GLU A 54 -2.27 11.76 -17.28
N PRO A 55 -3.25 10.85 -17.52
CA PRO A 55 -3.43 9.62 -16.76
C PRO A 55 -2.12 8.84 -16.60
N TYR A 56 -1.91 8.27 -15.41
CA TYR A 56 -0.80 7.33 -15.22
C TYR A 56 -0.95 6.12 -16.14
N ASP A 57 0.16 5.51 -16.53
CA ASP A 57 0.11 4.16 -17.07
C ASP A 57 -0.28 3.14 -15.97
N GLU A 58 -0.62 1.93 -16.39
CA GLU A 58 -1.09 0.89 -15.46
C GLU A 58 -0.03 0.52 -14.43
N THR A 59 1.24 0.44 -14.84
CA THR A 59 2.36 0.12 -13.97
C THR A 59 2.58 1.23 -12.95
N GLU A 60 2.58 2.50 -13.34
CA GLU A 60 2.76 3.59 -12.37
C GLU A 60 1.61 3.67 -11.37
N ALA A 61 0.37 3.41 -11.82
CA ALA A 61 -0.77 3.38 -10.93
C ALA A 61 -0.69 2.22 -9.92
N ILE A 62 -0.30 1.02 -10.36
CA ILE A 62 -0.09 -0.13 -9.47
C ILE A 62 1.04 0.15 -8.47
N GLU A 63 2.18 0.69 -8.93
CA GLU A 63 3.28 1.10 -8.06
C GLU A 63 2.81 2.11 -7.01
N ALA A 64 2.07 3.15 -7.43
CA ALA A 64 1.54 4.17 -6.53
C ALA A 64 0.58 3.58 -5.49
N CYS A 65 -0.28 2.64 -5.89
CA CYS A 65 -1.16 1.91 -4.98
C CYS A 65 -0.37 1.12 -3.92
N ILE A 66 0.68 0.41 -4.32
CA ILE A 66 1.54 -0.35 -3.39
C ILE A 66 2.24 0.59 -2.41
N LEU A 67 2.83 1.68 -2.90
CA LEU A 67 3.50 2.68 -2.07
C LEU A 67 2.55 3.31 -1.05
N ARG A 68 1.32 3.60 -1.47
CA ARG A 68 0.29 4.14 -0.58
C ARG A 68 -0.12 3.12 0.49
N ALA A 69 -0.41 1.87 0.09
CA ALA A 69 -0.75 0.81 1.04
C ALA A 69 0.37 0.59 2.07
N HIS A 70 1.62 0.60 1.61
CA HIS A 70 2.79 0.46 2.48
C HIS A 70 2.93 1.64 3.46
N LYS A 71 2.67 2.87 3.00
CA LYS A 71 2.70 4.08 3.85
C LYS A 71 1.73 3.98 5.04
N ASP A 72 0.61 3.27 4.86
CA ASP A 72 -0.40 3.11 5.91
C ASP A 72 -0.06 1.97 6.90
N MET A 73 0.87 1.07 6.58
CA MET A 73 1.22 -0.08 7.43
C MET A 73 1.64 0.29 8.85
N PRO A 74 2.52 1.29 9.12
CA PRO A 74 2.91 1.65 10.48
C PRO A 74 1.74 2.16 11.32
N LYS A 75 0.82 2.91 10.70
CA LYS A 75 -0.39 3.39 11.36
C LYS A 75 -1.30 2.23 11.74
N ILE A 76 -1.51 1.29 10.82
CA ILE A 76 -2.30 0.08 11.08
C ILE A 76 -1.65 -0.73 12.20
N GLN A 77 -0.33 -0.94 12.16
CA GLN A 77 0.40 -1.67 13.19
C GLN A 77 0.22 -1.02 14.57
N ALA A 78 0.33 0.30 14.67
CA ALA A 78 0.09 1.02 15.92
C ALA A 78 -1.35 0.86 16.45
N GLN A 79 -2.35 0.84 15.55
CA GLN A 79 -3.76 0.64 15.92
C GLN A 79 -4.08 -0.77 16.40
N LEU A 80 -3.35 -1.78 15.93
CA LEU A 80 -3.57 -3.18 16.32
C LEU A 80 -3.12 -3.48 17.76
N GLY A 81 -2.18 -2.71 18.31
CA GLY A 81 -1.63 -2.93 19.65
C GLY A 81 -0.89 -4.27 19.80
N THR A 82 -0.90 -4.83 21.01
CA THR A 82 -0.16 -6.05 21.36
C THR A 82 -1.08 -7.25 21.56
N CYS A 83 -0.58 -8.46 21.33
CA CYS A 83 -1.29 -9.69 21.60
C CYS A 83 -1.53 -9.85 23.12
N SER A 84 -2.78 -10.11 23.51
CA SER A 84 -3.17 -10.27 24.93
C SER A 84 -2.56 -11.49 25.62
N LYS A 85 -2.03 -12.46 24.87
CA LYS A 85 -1.44 -13.69 25.42
C LYS A 85 0.08 -13.63 25.58
N CYS A 86 0.80 -13.16 24.54
CA CYS A 86 2.27 -13.15 24.54
C CYS A 86 2.88 -11.75 24.67
N GLY A 87 2.07 -10.68 24.62
CA GLY A 87 2.54 -9.29 24.68
C GLY A 87 3.22 -8.78 23.40
N GLU A 88 3.44 -9.63 22.38
CA GLU A 88 4.10 -9.20 21.15
C GLU A 88 3.22 -8.33 20.26
N GLN A 89 3.85 -7.43 19.51
CA GLN A 89 3.20 -6.49 18.60
C GLN A 89 2.41 -7.23 17.50
N LEU A 90 1.14 -6.88 17.35
CA LEU A 90 0.32 -7.35 16.23
C LEU A 90 0.69 -6.54 14.96
N PRO A 91 0.65 -7.16 13.76
CA PRO A 91 0.01 -8.43 13.46
C PRO A 91 0.89 -9.68 13.60
N GLN A 92 2.19 -9.54 13.87
CA GLN A 92 3.08 -10.69 14.02
C GLN A 92 2.67 -11.54 15.23
N GLY A 93 2.50 -10.90 16.40
CA GLY A 93 2.05 -11.54 17.63
C GLY A 93 2.85 -12.82 17.94
N CYS A 94 2.14 -13.89 18.31
CA CYS A 94 2.75 -15.17 18.65
C CYS A 94 3.52 -15.83 17.49
N ALA A 95 3.31 -15.42 16.24
CA ALA A 95 4.06 -15.95 15.10
C ALA A 95 5.55 -15.54 15.13
N LYS A 96 5.91 -14.53 15.94
CA LYS A 96 7.30 -14.18 16.23
C LYS A 96 8.02 -15.25 17.05
N LEU A 97 7.30 -15.93 17.94
CA LEU A 97 7.85 -16.89 18.89
C LEU A 97 7.83 -18.33 18.35
N SER A 98 6.83 -18.65 17.53
CA SER A 98 6.71 -19.96 16.89
C SER A 98 6.02 -19.82 15.53
N GLN A 99 6.58 -20.47 14.51
CA GLN A 99 6.03 -20.43 13.15
C GLN A 99 4.58 -20.92 13.14
N GLY A 100 3.68 -20.13 12.57
CA GLY A 100 2.24 -20.42 12.56
C GLY A 100 1.45 -19.89 13.77
N GLY A 101 2.13 -19.42 14.81
CA GLY A 101 1.54 -18.79 16.00
C GLY A 101 1.08 -19.80 17.05
N LEU A 102 1.67 -19.71 18.26
CA LEU A 102 1.49 -20.69 19.35
C LEU A 102 0.03 -20.99 19.73
N PHE A 103 -0.86 -19.99 19.63
CA PHE A 103 -2.26 -20.10 20.03
C PHE A 103 -3.22 -20.05 18.83
N ASN A 104 -2.71 -20.16 17.61
CA ASN A 104 -3.54 -20.09 16.40
C ASN A 104 -4.51 -21.29 16.35
N GLY A 105 -5.79 -21.02 16.11
CA GLY A 105 -6.89 -21.99 16.16
C GLY A 105 -7.71 -21.93 17.45
N GLU A 106 -7.21 -21.28 18.49
CA GLU A 106 -8.00 -21.07 19.70
C GLU A 106 -9.09 -20.00 19.51
N ALA A 107 -10.24 -20.20 20.16
CA ALA A 107 -11.39 -19.30 20.07
C ALA A 107 -11.11 -17.84 20.45
N LYS A 108 -10.10 -17.57 21.27
CA LYS A 108 -9.70 -16.21 21.70
C LYS A 108 -8.45 -15.68 21.01
N CYS A 109 -7.88 -16.43 20.06
CA CYS A 109 -6.66 -16.00 19.38
C CYS A 109 -6.97 -14.87 18.40
N TRP A 110 -6.16 -13.81 18.42
CA TRP A 110 -6.32 -12.69 17.50
C TRP A 110 -6.22 -13.14 16.04
N HIS A 111 -5.28 -14.03 15.69
CA HIS A 111 -5.14 -14.56 14.33
C HIS A 111 -6.33 -15.42 13.87
N THR A 112 -7.11 -15.96 14.80
CA THR A 112 -8.32 -16.75 14.50
C THR A 112 -9.55 -15.86 14.32
N LEU A 113 -9.68 -14.83 15.15
CA LEU A 113 -10.82 -13.91 15.13
C LEU A 113 -10.64 -12.78 14.09
N ASN A 114 -9.40 -12.39 13.82
CA ASN A 114 -9.05 -11.20 13.06
C ASN A 114 -8.01 -11.50 11.99
N ARG A 115 -7.95 -10.62 10.99
CA ARG A 115 -6.89 -10.58 9.96
C ARG A 115 -6.56 -9.13 9.66
N VAL A 116 -5.29 -8.81 9.42
CA VAL A 116 -4.96 -7.52 8.83
C VAL A 116 -5.47 -7.54 7.40
N ARG A 117 -6.39 -6.63 7.09
CA ARG A 117 -6.92 -6.49 5.76
C ARG A 117 -6.14 -5.38 5.06
N LEU A 118 -5.85 -5.58 3.78
CA LEU A 118 -5.27 -4.53 2.94
C LEU A 118 -6.20 -3.30 2.84
N TYR A 119 -7.51 -3.51 2.99
CA TYR A 119 -8.53 -2.48 3.12
C TYR A 119 -9.20 -2.60 4.50
N LEU A 120 -9.22 -1.51 5.25
CA LEU A 120 -10.10 -1.42 6.42
C LEU A 120 -11.54 -1.34 5.89
N PRO A 121 -12.49 -2.19 6.36
CA PRO A 121 -13.90 -1.95 6.05
C PRO A 121 -14.27 -0.58 6.61
N GLU A 122 -14.89 0.27 5.79
CA GLU A 122 -15.38 1.55 6.26
C GLU A 122 -16.44 1.31 7.36
N GLY A 123 -16.24 1.91 8.54
CA GLY A 123 -17.24 1.95 9.62
C GLY A 123 -17.18 0.82 10.64
N VAL A 124 -16.16 0.83 11.51
CA VAL A 124 -16.32 0.37 12.91
C VAL A 124 -16.06 1.57 13.81
#